data_AF-A0A2A5G550-F1
#
_entry.id   AF-A0A2A5G550-F1
#
_cell.length_a   1.000
_cell.length_b   1.000
_cell.length_c   1.000
_cell.angle_alpha   90.00
_cell.angle_beta   90.00
_cell.angle_gamma   90.00
#
_symmetry.space_group_name_H-M   'P 1'
#
loop_
_entity.id
_entity.type
_entity.pdbx_description
1 polymer ?
#
loop_
_entity_poly.entity_id
_entity_poly.type
_entity_poly.pdbx_seq_one_letter_code
_entity_poly.pdbx_strand_id
1 'polypeptide(L)'
;MKHRTIWWVLLPTLFAVLFFRGLQVTDFQTLWQSFLLNLSFIVIQLLAVTVWFSLKNRALVNITKNHLGWGDILFFAVSALVFSPVNFLLFYIISLTLILTGFLLYKAFRPQAKQIPLAGGMAAILMVCCIAGDFSKSMNFYDDNSILLMMNLLN
;
A
#
# COMPACT_ATOMS: atom_id res chain seq x y z
N MET A 1 -1.43 10.42 26.93
CA MET A 1 -1.87 9.15 26.29
C MET A 1 -3.02 9.33 25.27
N LYS A 2 -3.23 10.52 24.68
CA LYS A 2 -4.38 10.79 23.78
C LYS A 2 -4.11 10.69 22.26
N HIS A 3 -2.88 10.42 21.84
CA HIS A 3 -2.52 10.44 20.40
C HIS A 3 -2.67 9.09 19.67
N ARG A 4 -2.90 7.98 20.40
CA ARG A 4 -2.96 6.62 19.81
C ARG A 4 -4.38 6.17 19.44
N THR A 5 -5.41 6.86 19.93
CA THR A 5 -6.82 6.50 19.71
C THR A 5 -7.31 6.83 18.30
N ILE A 6 -6.76 7.88 17.68
CA ILE A 6 -7.22 8.38 16.38
C ILE A 6 -7.00 7.33 15.28
N TRP A 7 -5.85 6.64 15.27
CA TRP A 7 -5.50 5.63 14.26
C TRP A 7 -6.42 4.40 14.31
N TRP A 8 -6.87 4.00 15.49
CA TRP A 8 -7.76 2.86 15.68
C TRP A 8 -9.18 3.09 15.17
N VAL A 9 -9.63 4.33 15.10
CA VAL A 9 -10.92 4.68 14.49
C VAL A 9 -10.73 4.99 13.00
N LEU A 10 -9.66 5.72 12.67
CA LEU A 10 -9.41 6.20 11.32
C LEU A 10 -9.19 5.06 10.31
N LEU A 11 -8.50 3.98 10.71
CA LEU A 11 -8.25 2.83 9.84
C LEU A 11 -9.52 2.02 9.51
N PRO A 12 -10.36 1.60 10.48
CA PRO A 12 -11.66 0.99 10.19
C PRO A 12 -12.58 1.89 9.37
N THR A 13 -12.59 3.21 9.62
CA THR A 13 -13.39 4.13 8.80
C THR A 13 -12.87 4.20 7.37
N LEU A 14 -11.56 4.22 7.16
CA LEU A 14 -10.95 4.17 5.83
C LEU A 14 -11.27 2.86 5.12
N PHE A 15 -11.17 1.73 5.83
CA PHE A 15 -11.54 0.42 5.31
C PHE A 15 -12.99 0.43 4.83
N ALA A 16 -13.92 0.88 5.67
CA ALA A 16 -15.34 0.95 5.32
C ALA A 16 -15.57 1.82 4.09
N VAL A 17 -15.02 3.05 4.07
CA VAL A 17 -15.18 3.98 2.94
C VAL A 17 -14.65 3.38 1.63
N LEU A 18 -13.45 2.80 1.65
CA LEU A 18 -12.84 2.21 0.44
C LEU A 18 -13.55 0.93 0.01
N PHE A 19 -14.03 0.13 0.95
CA PHE A 19 -14.81 -1.06 0.67
C PHE A 19 -16.14 -0.70 0.00
N PHE A 20 -16.89 0.24 0.55
CA PHE A 20 -18.14 0.73 -0.06
C PHE A 20 -17.89 1.36 -1.42
N ARG A 21 -16.80 2.12 -1.59
CA ARG A 21 -16.40 2.65 -2.91
C ARG A 21 -16.12 1.52 -3.90
N GLY A 22 -15.40 0.47 -3.49
CA GLY A 22 -15.12 -0.68 -4.34
C GLY A 22 -16.39 -1.37 -4.84
N LEU A 23 -17.40 -1.51 -3.97
CA LEU A 23 -18.70 -2.09 -4.34
C LEU A 23 -19.51 -1.24 -5.33
N GLN A 24 -19.25 0.07 -5.42
CA GLN A 24 -19.89 0.93 -6.43
C GLN A 24 -19.29 0.77 -7.83
N VAL A 25 -18.06 0.24 -7.92
CA VAL A 25 -17.31 0.13 -9.17
C VAL A 25 -17.24 -1.31 -9.67
N THR A 26 -17.30 -2.29 -8.77
CA THR A 26 -17.05 -3.70 -9.09
C THR A 26 -17.88 -4.63 -8.20
N ASP A 27 -18.19 -5.81 -8.72
CA ASP A 27 -18.93 -6.84 -8.00
C ASP A 27 -18.20 -7.32 -6.73
N PHE A 28 -18.99 -7.66 -5.70
CA PHE A 28 -18.47 -8.13 -4.42
C PHE A 28 -17.45 -9.26 -4.56
N GLN A 29 -17.73 -10.24 -5.43
CA GLN A 29 -16.85 -11.40 -5.62
C GLN A 29 -15.47 -10.98 -6.13
N THR A 30 -15.41 -10.13 -7.16
CA THR A 30 -14.17 -9.64 -7.76
C THR A 30 -13.40 -8.75 -6.78
N LEU A 31 -14.10 -7.87 -6.05
CA LEU A 31 -13.49 -7.04 -5.00
C LEU A 31 -12.85 -7.90 -3.91
N TRP A 32 -13.57 -8.92 -3.43
CA TRP A 32 -13.12 -9.80 -2.37
C TRP A 32 -11.93 -10.67 -2.80
N GLN A 33 -11.97 -11.21 -4.02
CA GLN A 33 -10.85 -11.98 -4.59
C GLN A 33 -9.60 -11.12 -4.76
N SER A 34 -9.73 -9.92 -5.34
CA SER A 34 -8.62 -8.97 -5.48
C SER A 34 -8.03 -8.58 -4.12
N PHE A 35 -8.88 -8.28 -3.14
CA PHE A 35 -8.47 -7.97 -1.79
C PHE A 35 -7.66 -9.12 -1.15
N LEU A 36 -8.14 -10.36 -1.23
CA LEU A 36 -7.44 -11.52 -0.68
C LEU A 36 -6.08 -11.77 -1.37
N LEU A 37 -6.02 -11.61 -2.70
CA LEU A 37 -4.77 -11.73 -3.45
C LEU A 37 -3.77 -10.66 -3.02
N ASN A 38 -4.20 -9.40 -2.98
CA ASN A 38 -3.37 -8.28 -2.53
C ASN A 38 -2.91 -8.45 -1.08
N LEU A 39 -3.79 -8.93 -0.20
CA LEU A 39 -3.45 -9.20 1.20
C LEU A 39 -2.42 -10.33 1.31
N SER A 40 -2.57 -11.40 0.53
CA SER A 40 -1.59 -12.49 0.51
C SER A 40 -0.23 -12.02 0.02
N PHE A 41 -0.19 -11.14 -0.99
CA PHE A 41 1.04 -10.49 -1.45
C PHE A 41 1.72 -9.70 -0.32
N ILE A 42 0.96 -8.86 0.40
CA ILE A 42 1.50 -8.11 1.56
C ILE A 42 2.06 -9.06 2.62
N VAL A 43 1.34 -10.13 2.96
CA VAL A 43 1.77 -11.11 3.97
C VAL A 43 3.07 -11.79 3.54
N ILE A 44 3.15 -12.28 2.30
CA ILE A 44 4.37 -12.89 1.75
C ILE A 44 5.52 -11.91 1.82
N GLN A 45 5.29 -10.63 1.49
CA GLN A 45 6.34 -9.62 1.54
C GLN A 45 6.80 -9.33 2.97
N LEU A 46 5.89 -9.16 3.92
CA LEU A 46 6.25 -8.96 5.33
C LEU A 46 7.02 -10.17 5.89
N LEU A 47 6.63 -11.38 5.51
CA LEU A 47 7.36 -12.60 5.87
C LEU A 47 8.75 -12.61 5.24
N ALA A 48 8.90 -12.31 3.96
CA ALA A 48 10.19 -12.28 3.27
C ALA A 48 11.16 -11.28 3.92
N VAL A 49 10.69 -10.07 4.25
CA VAL A 49 11.50 -9.06 4.94
C VAL A 49 11.85 -9.55 6.36
N THR A 50 10.90 -10.16 7.07
CA THR A 50 11.12 -10.73 8.42
C THR A 50 12.17 -11.81 8.41
N VAL A 51 12.08 -12.76 7.48
CA VAL A 51 13.07 -13.82 7.28
C VAL A 51 14.43 -13.22 6.94
N TRP A 52 14.50 -12.25 6.03
CA TRP A 52 15.76 -11.61 5.65
C TRP A 52 16.47 -10.95 6.84
N PHE A 53 15.76 -10.16 7.64
CA PHE A 53 16.34 -9.55 8.85
C PHE A 53 16.69 -10.58 9.92
N SER A 54 15.88 -11.64 10.04
CA SER A 54 16.14 -12.72 10.99
C SER A 54 17.42 -13.49 10.66
N LEU A 55 17.64 -13.78 9.37
CA LEU A 55 18.87 -14.41 8.88
C LEU A 55 20.07 -13.49 9.08
N LYS A 56 19.92 -12.20 8.75
CA LYS A 56 21.00 -11.20 8.86
C LYS A 56 21.46 -10.98 10.30
N ASN A 57 20.52 -10.93 11.25
CA ASN A 57 20.83 -10.66 12.66
C ASN A 57 21.00 -11.94 13.50
N ARG A 58 20.85 -13.14 12.89
CA ARG A 58 20.86 -14.47 13.55
C ARG A 58 19.93 -14.58 14.76
N ALA A 59 18.88 -13.77 14.80
CA ALA A 59 17.89 -13.74 15.86
C ALA A 59 16.52 -13.51 15.24
N LEU A 60 15.46 -14.02 15.86
CA LEU A 60 14.09 -13.75 15.42
C LEU A 60 13.78 -12.25 15.63
N VAL A 61 13.95 -11.48 14.56
CA VAL A 61 13.66 -10.04 14.59
C VAL A 61 12.21 -9.83 14.24
N ASN A 62 11.43 -9.38 15.23
CA ASN A 62 10.08 -8.94 14.97
C ASN A 62 10.08 -7.53 14.35
N ILE A 63 9.92 -7.47 13.03
CA ILE A 63 9.91 -6.23 12.26
C ILE A 63 8.78 -5.29 12.72
N THR A 64 7.66 -5.84 13.18
CA THR A 64 6.48 -5.05 13.60
C THR A 64 6.68 -4.30 14.93
N LYS A 65 7.74 -4.62 15.68
CA LYS A 65 8.11 -3.90 16.91
C LYS A 65 9.23 -2.90 16.70
N ASN A 66 10.16 -3.22 15.79
CA ASN A 66 11.40 -2.46 15.67
C ASN A 66 11.44 -1.54 14.44
N HIS A 67 10.73 -1.84 13.35
CA HIS A 67 10.95 -1.20 12.04
C HIS A 67 9.65 -0.75 11.34
N LEU A 68 8.55 -1.49 11.48
CA LEU A 68 7.23 -1.16 10.94
C LEU A 68 6.22 -1.08 12.08
N GLY A 69 5.45 -0.01 12.18
CA GLY A 69 4.37 0.07 13.15
C GLY A 69 3.15 -0.75 12.72
N TRP A 70 2.31 -1.14 13.66
CA TRP A 70 1.00 -1.75 13.36
C TRP A 70 0.13 -0.87 12.45
N GLY A 71 0.27 0.46 12.54
CA GLY A 71 -0.41 1.40 11.66
C GLY A 71 -0.01 1.24 10.18
N ASP A 72 1.27 0.95 9.90
CA ASP A 72 1.74 0.76 8.53
C ASP A 72 1.18 -0.53 7.92
N ILE A 73 1.15 -1.60 8.71
CA ILE A 73 0.61 -2.91 8.29
C ILE A 73 -0.89 -2.81 8.02
N LEU A 74 -1.63 -2.17 8.93
CA LEU A 74 -3.07 -1.94 8.76
C LEU A 74 -3.34 -1.05 7.55
N PHE A 75 -2.52 -0.02 7.32
CA PHE A 75 -2.63 0.82 6.13
C PHE A 75 -2.42 0.02 4.85
N PHE A 76 -1.41 -0.87 4.79
CA PHE A 76 -1.23 -1.76 3.64
C PHE A 76 -2.44 -2.66 3.40
N ALA A 77 -2.96 -3.27 4.46
CA ALA A 77 -4.15 -4.09 4.37
C ALA A 77 -5.35 -3.28 3.84
N VAL A 78 -5.53 -2.03 4.26
CA VAL A 78 -6.62 -1.18 3.75
C VAL A 78 -6.38 -0.77 2.30
N SER A 79 -5.15 -0.45 1.90
CA SER A 79 -4.81 -0.08 0.52
C SER A 79 -5.06 -1.21 -0.49
N ALA A 80 -5.02 -2.47 -0.02
CA ALA A 80 -5.31 -3.65 -0.83
C ALA A 80 -6.75 -3.70 -1.37
N LEU A 81 -7.67 -2.89 -0.84
CA LEU A 81 -9.06 -2.80 -1.31
C LEU A 81 -9.24 -1.97 -2.58
N VAL A 82 -8.28 -1.11 -2.92
CA VAL A 82 -8.47 -0.06 -3.94
C VAL A 82 -8.08 -0.52 -5.35
N PHE A 83 -7.37 -1.63 -5.45
CA PHE A 83 -6.69 -2.03 -6.69
C PHE A 83 -6.95 -3.50 -7.05
N SER A 84 -7.01 -3.78 -8.35
CA SER A 84 -6.79 -5.13 -8.89
C SER A 84 -5.35 -5.62 -8.60
N PRO A 85 -5.06 -6.94 -8.71
CA PRO A 85 -3.76 -7.48 -8.34
C PRO A 85 -2.56 -6.86 -9.05
N VAL A 86 -2.67 -6.59 -10.36
CA VAL A 86 -1.55 -6.02 -11.13
C VAL A 86 -1.38 -4.54 -10.81
N ASN A 87 -2.49 -3.78 -10.75
CA ASN A 87 -2.46 -2.38 -10.33
C ASN A 87 -1.90 -2.21 -8.91
N PHE A 88 -2.25 -3.12 -8.00
CA PHE A 88 -1.74 -3.11 -6.63
C PHE A 88 -0.23 -3.30 -6.60
N LEU A 89 0.29 -4.25 -7.38
CA LEU A 89 1.72 -4.50 -7.49
C LEU A 89 2.47 -3.28 -8.05
N LEU A 90 1.95 -2.65 -9.11
CA LEU A 90 2.52 -1.43 -9.67
C LEU A 90 2.50 -0.28 -8.67
N PHE A 91 1.34 0.00 -8.05
CA PHE A 91 1.20 1.00 -7.01
C PHE A 91 2.23 0.78 -5.89
N TYR A 92 2.35 -0.45 -5.42
CA TYR A 92 3.21 -0.80 -4.30
C TYR A 92 4.69 -0.61 -4.64
N ILE A 93 5.16 -1.11 -5.79
CA ILE A 93 6.57 -0.98 -6.22
C ILE A 93 6.93 0.47 -6.49
N ILE A 94 6.09 1.21 -7.23
CA ILE A 94 6.34 2.62 -7.58
C ILE A 94 6.34 3.45 -6.30
N SER A 95 5.36 3.28 -5.43
CA SER A 95 5.26 4.04 -4.18
C SER A 95 6.45 3.80 -3.27
N LEU A 96 6.85 2.54 -3.07
CA LEU A 96 8.04 2.21 -2.29
C LEU A 96 9.29 2.85 -2.87
N THR A 97 9.48 2.75 -4.18
CA THR A 97 10.65 3.29 -4.85
C THR A 97 10.71 4.80 -4.69
N LEU A 98 9.60 5.51 -4.93
CA LEU A 98 9.51 6.96 -4.76
C LEU A 98 9.77 7.41 -3.32
N ILE A 99 9.18 6.71 -2.34
CA ILE A 99 9.35 7.07 -0.92
C ILE A 99 10.79 6.81 -0.46
N LEU A 100 11.37 5.67 -0.86
CA LEU A 100 12.74 5.33 -0.49
C LEU A 100 13.75 6.29 -1.14
N THR A 101 13.62 6.56 -2.45
CA THR A 101 14.49 7.51 -3.16
C THR A 101 14.33 8.92 -2.60
N GLY A 102 13.09 9.39 -2.38
CA GLY A 102 12.81 10.68 -1.76
C GLY A 102 13.38 10.79 -0.35
N PHE A 103 13.29 9.72 0.45
CA PHE A 103 13.89 9.70 1.80
C PHE A 103 15.41 9.70 1.76
N LEU A 104 16.04 8.97 0.83
CA LEU A 104 17.50 8.98 0.67
C LEU A 104 18.01 10.38 0.29
N LEU A 105 17.32 11.06 -0.63
CA LEU A 105 17.61 12.44 -0.98
C LEU A 105 17.42 13.36 0.23
N TYR A 106 16.29 13.25 0.93
CA TYR A 106 16.04 14.04 2.13
C TYR A 106 17.12 13.84 3.21
N LYS A 107 17.54 12.59 3.43
CA LYS A 107 18.59 12.24 4.39
C LYS A 107 19.95 12.81 3.98
N ALA A 108 20.24 12.93 2.68
CA ALA A 108 21.45 13.58 2.20
C ALA A 108 21.53 15.06 2.64
N PHE A 109 20.39 15.75 2.71
CA PHE A 109 20.31 17.13 3.21
C PHE A 109 20.07 17.23 4.73
N ARG A 110 19.47 16.21 5.35
CA ARG A 110 19.12 16.16 6.79
C ARG A 110 19.50 14.81 7.41
N PRO A 111 20.79 14.61 7.76
CA PRO A 111 21.30 13.31 8.22
C PRO A 111 20.72 12.81 9.56
N GLN A 112 20.06 13.69 10.34
CA GLN A 112 19.44 13.34 11.62
C GLN A 112 18.06 12.66 11.49
N ALA A 113 17.52 12.50 10.29
CA ALA A 113 16.24 11.80 10.08
C ALA A 113 16.39 10.29 10.34
N LYS A 114 15.78 9.80 11.43
CA LYS A 114 15.94 8.40 11.90
C LYS A 114 14.88 7.42 11.39
N GLN A 115 13.68 7.89 11.04
CA GLN A 115 12.56 7.01 10.65
C GLN A 115 11.96 7.45 9.32
N ILE A 116 11.63 6.45 8.49
CA ILE A 116 10.96 6.63 7.21
C ILE A 116 9.45 6.60 7.46
N PRO A 117 8.69 7.69 7.23
CA PRO A 117 7.25 7.70 7.38
C PRO A 117 6.58 7.01 6.18
N LEU A 118 6.71 5.69 6.11
CA LEU A 118 6.33 4.88 4.96
C LEU A 118 4.83 4.91 4.68
N ALA A 119 3.98 4.65 5.70
CA ALA A 119 2.52 4.73 5.50
C ALA A 119 2.03 6.13 5.15
N GLY A 120 2.66 7.18 5.70
CA GLY A 120 2.30 8.56 5.35
C GLY A 120 2.57 8.87 3.88
N GLY A 121 3.75 8.47 3.37
CA GLY A 121 4.09 8.61 1.97
C GLY A 121 3.17 7.81 1.05
N MET A 122 2.89 6.54 1.38
CA MET A 122 2.00 5.71 0.56
C MET A 122 0.55 6.18 0.62
N ALA A 123 0.09 6.73 1.75
CA ALA A 123 -1.23 7.33 1.87
C ALA A 123 -1.40 8.55 0.97
N ALA A 124 -0.37 9.39 0.85
CA ALA A 124 -0.39 10.52 -0.07
C ALA A 124 -0.50 10.05 -1.53
N ILE A 125 0.26 9.03 -1.92
CA ILE A 125 0.20 8.47 -3.28
C ILE A 125 -1.16 7.80 -3.53
N LEU A 126 -1.68 7.03 -2.56
CA LEU A 126 -2.99 6.42 -2.64
C LEU A 126 -4.10 7.45 -2.84
N MET A 127 -4.02 8.58 -2.12
CA MET A 127 -4.96 9.69 -2.27
C MET A 127 -4.90 10.29 -3.67
N VAL A 128 -3.70 10.51 -4.21
CA VAL A 128 -3.52 10.97 -5.59
C VAL A 128 -4.10 9.98 -6.59
N CYS A 129 -3.88 8.66 -6.42
CA CYS A 129 -4.48 7.63 -7.26
C CYS A 129 -6.02 7.69 -7.19
N CYS A 130 -6.60 7.79 -5.98
CA CYS A 130 -8.05 7.85 -5.83
C CYS A 130 -8.65 9.06 -6.56
N ILE A 131 -8.05 10.25 -6.39
CA ILE A 131 -8.47 11.48 -7.06
C ILE A 131 -8.30 11.33 -8.58
N ALA A 132 -7.14 10.87 -9.06
CA ALA A 132 -6.89 10.68 -10.48
C ALA A 132 -7.89 9.72 -11.13
N GLY A 133 -8.28 8.66 -10.43
CA GLY A 133 -9.32 7.73 -10.89
C GLY A 133 -10.70 8.36 -10.98
N ASP A 134 -11.04 9.29 -10.08
CA ASP A 134 -12.32 10.01 -10.14
C ASP A 134 -12.36 11.00 -11.31
N PHE A 135 -11.23 11.63 -11.66
CA PHE A 135 -11.14 12.54 -12.80
C PHE A 135 -11.02 11.83 -14.15
N SER A 136 -10.49 10.61 -14.19
CA SER A 136 -10.29 9.84 -15.42
C SER A 136 -11.10 8.56 -15.40
N LYS A 137 -12.30 8.59 -16.00
CA LYS A 137 -13.15 7.40 -16.21
C LYS A 137 -12.44 6.25 -16.94
N SER A 138 -11.34 6.54 -17.66
CA SER A 138 -10.52 5.54 -18.34
C SER A 138 -9.52 4.83 -17.41
N MET A 139 -9.22 5.38 -16.23
CA MET A 139 -8.30 4.80 -15.26
C MET A 139 -9.08 4.09 -14.16
N ASN A 140 -9.66 2.94 -14.51
CA ASN A 140 -10.27 2.07 -13.52
C ASN A 140 -9.17 1.25 -12.82
N PHE A 141 -8.92 1.55 -11.55
CA PHE A 141 -7.92 0.83 -10.75
C PHE A 141 -8.41 -0.54 -10.26
N TYR A 142 -9.71 -0.82 -10.36
CA TYR A 142 -10.31 -2.10 -9.96
C TYR A 142 -10.27 -3.14 -11.08
N ASP A 143 -9.85 -2.76 -12.30
CA ASP A 143 -9.61 -3.68 -13.41
C ASP A 143 -8.18 -3.57 -13.94
N ASP A 144 -7.71 -4.63 -14.60
CA ASP A 144 -6.42 -4.63 -15.29
C ASP A 144 -6.54 -4.26 -16.78
N ASN A 145 -7.72 -3.82 -17.24
CA ASN A 145 -8.00 -3.54 -18.65
C ASN A 145 -7.14 -2.39 -19.18
N SER A 146 -6.90 -1.37 -18.33
CA SER A 146 -6.02 -0.26 -18.66
C SER A 146 -4.59 -0.70 -18.98
N ILE A 147 -4.06 -1.67 -18.22
CA ILE A 147 -2.74 -2.26 -18.45
C ILE A 147 -2.75 -3.12 -19.72
N LEU A 148 -3.78 -3.95 -19.89
CA LEU A 148 -3.92 -4.81 -21.06
C LEU A 148 -4.01 -4.00 -22.36
N LEU A 149 -4.74 -2.88 -22.35
CA LEU A 149 -4.80 -1.93 -23.47
C LEU A 149 -3.42 -1.33 -23.78
N MET A 150 -2.66 -0.94 -22.75
CA MET A 150 -1.31 -0.41 -22.94
C MET A 150 -0.36 -1.47 -23.54
N MET A 151 -0.46 -2.73 -23.12
CA MET A 151 0.33 -3.84 -23.68
C MET A 151 -0.01 -4.09 -25.15
N ASN A 152 -1.29 -4.01 -25.51
CA ASN A 152 -1.74 -4.21 -26.89
C ASN A 152 -1.33 -3.06 -27.84
N LEU A 153 -1.14 -1.84 -27.32
CA LEU A 153 -0.67 -0.68 -28.12
C LEU A 153 0.86 -0.68 -28.36
N LEU A 154 1.61 -1.47 -27.59
CA LEU A 154 3.07 -1.59 -27.71
C LEU A 154 3.52 -2.73 -28.63
N ASN A 155 2.59 -3.55 -29.12
CA ASN A 155 2.79 -4.60 -30.11
C ASN A 155 2.30 -4.17 -31.50
#